data_AF-A0AAD7UYP7-F1
#
_entry.id   AF-A0AAD7UYP7-F1
#
_cell.length_a   1.000
_cell.length_b   1.000
_cell.length_c   1.000
_cell.angle_alpha   90.00
_cell.angle_beta   90.00
_cell.angle_gamma   90.00
#
_symmetry.space_group_name_H-M   'P 1'
#
loop_
_entity.id
_entity.type
_entity.pdbx_description
1 polymer ?
#
loop_
_entity_poly.entity_id
_entity_poly.type
_entity_poly.pdbx_seq_one_letter_code
_entity_poly.pdbx_strand_id
1 'polypeptide(L)'
;MRILTSLGVIAAAVTTLSSASSITITTTTAKSPSPAFGADGSFNPCRAISMDDQVALDECYMQLALDHVMIHNPSFPFGALIVDHTTNEISCYGANSNRKNKLLHGETTAFWNCTELYPSPTHDDLNDPGLNWSHQTLYTTGEPCPACASQSIYRGVGRVVWGSSIPDINRSGRQQLMIDMDDVIISAHMGGYQIDHRVPDVVGGVLQDKCDHAFWCAFSIYRDDAYYQSMLARDLGDYIEDHKRRFPCVTVPFVIH
;
A
#
# COMPACT_ATOMS: atom_id res chain seq x y z
N MET A 1 -25.45 -12.19 -73.55
CA MET A 1 -25.04 -11.87 -74.93
C MET A 1 -25.86 -10.69 -75.40
N ARG A 2 -25.19 -9.55 -75.65
CA ARG A 2 -25.65 -8.33 -76.33
C ARG A 2 -26.74 -7.50 -75.62
N ILE A 3 -26.75 -6.16 -75.62
CA ILE A 3 -25.89 -5.11 -76.19
C ILE A 3 -26.24 -3.79 -75.48
N LEU A 4 -25.26 -2.89 -75.42
CA LEU A 4 -25.32 -1.48 -74.98
C LEU A 4 -26.45 -0.65 -75.63
N THR A 5 -26.86 0.42 -74.93
CA THR A 5 -27.10 1.79 -75.45
C THR A 5 -27.45 2.66 -74.23
N SER A 6 -27.18 3.95 -74.09
CA SER A 6 -26.38 4.95 -74.81
C SER A 6 -26.29 6.15 -73.85
N LEU A 7 -25.27 6.99 -74.04
CA LEU A 7 -25.07 8.23 -73.30
C LEU A 7 -26.28 9.19 -73.36
N GLY A 8 -26.55 9.85 -72.23
CA GLY A 8 -27.29 11.11 -72.16
C GLY A 8 -26.48 12.11 -71.34
N VAL A 9 -25.94 13.13 -72.00
CA VAL A 9 -25.28 14.28 -71.38
C VAL A 9 -26.34 15.36 -71.15
N ILE A 10 -26.45 15.87 -69.92
CA ILE A 10 -27.07 17.18 -69.65
C ILE A 10 -26.13 17.96 -68.73
N ALA A 11 -25.83 19.17 -69.19
CA ALA A 11 -24.93 20.14 -68.59
C ALA A 11 -25.62 21.01 -67.52
N ALA A 12 -24.81 21.91 -66.92
CA ALA A 12 -25.11 23.00 -65.99
C ALA A 12 -24.92 22.64 -64.50
N ALA A 13 -24.27 23.42 -63.66
CA ALA A 13 -23.67 24.75 -63.81
C ALA A 13 -22.48 24.85 -62.84
N VAL A 14 -21.39 25.47 -63.31
CA VAL A 14 -20.30 25.93 -62.44
C VAL A 14 -20.83 27.13 -61.66
N THR A 15 -21.01 26.96 -60.35
CA THR A 15 -21.13 28.09 -59.41
C THR A 15 -19.99 27.99 -58.42
N THR A 16 -19.09 28.94 -58.52
CA THR A 16 -17.99 29.18 -57.59
C THR A 16 -18.56 29.60 -56.24
N LEU A 17 -18.34 28.82 -55.19
CA LEU A 17 -18.34 29.34 -53.83
C LEU A 17 -16.96 29.21 -53.21
N SER A 18 -16.35 30.38 -53.12
CA SER A 18 -15.23 30.75 -52.26
C SER A 18 -15.66 30.62 -50.79
N SER A 19 -14.94 29.80 -50.03
CA SER A 19 -14.55 30.13 -48.66
C SER A 19 -13.48 29.14 -48.22
N ALA A 20 -12.21 29.55 -48.31
CA ALA A 20 -11.13 28.89 -47.60
C ALA A 20 -11.33 29.16 -46.09
N SER A 21 -12.04 28.27 -45.41
CA SER A 21 -12.03 28.22 -43.95
C SER A 21 -10.79 27.46 -43.54
N SER A 22 -9.71 28.18 -43.26
CA SER A 22 -8.53 27.63 -42.60
C SER A 22 -8.94 27.13 -41.22
N ILE A 23 -9.17 25.82 -41.12
CA ILE A 23 -9.30 25.15 -39.82
C ILE A 23 -7.94 25.25 -39.15
N THR A 24 -7.80 26.21 -38.25
CA THR A 24 -6.64 26.29 -37.37
C THR A 24 -6.82 25.19 -36.35
N ILE A 25 -6.17 24.04 -36.59
CA ILE A 25 -6.02 23.00 -35.57
C ILE A 25 -5.09 23.60 -34.52
N THR A 26 -5.67 24.15 -33.46
CA THR A 26 -4.94 24.44 -32.23
C THR A 26 -4.49 23.09 -31.69
N THR A 27 -3.26 22.69 -32.01
CA THR A 27 -2.57 21.64 -31.28
C THR A 27 -2.47 22.12 -29.84
N THR A 28 -3.42 21.70 -29.00
CA THR A 28 -3.20 21.66 -27.55
C THR A 28 -1.93 20.87 -27.36
N THR A 29 -0.87 21.54 -26.96
CA THR A 29 0.34 20.90 -26.44
C THR A 29 -0.13 19.86 -25.43
N ALA A 30 0.03 18.58 -25.77
CA ALA A 30 -0.30 17.49 -24.87
C ALA A 30 0.43 17.79 -23.55
N LYS A 31 -0.33 18.01 -22.48
CA LYS A 31 0.22 18.15 -21.13
C LYS A 31 1.11 16.92 -20.95
N SER A 32 2.40 17.13 -20.69
CA SER A 32 3.33 16.06 -20.37
C SER A 32 2.64 15.09 -19.39
N PRO A 33 2.74 13.76 -19.60
CA PRO A 33 2.10 12.79 -18.71
C PRO A 33 2.40 13.16 -17.26
N SER A 34 1.39 13.09 -16.39
CA SER A 34 1.61 13.34 -14.96
C SER A 34 2.76 12.45 -14.49
N PRO A 35 3.73 12.98 -13.71
CA PRO A 35 4.83 12.17 -13.18
C PRO A 35 4.33 10.98 -12.34
N ALA A 36 3.05 10.98 -11.96
CA ALA A 36 2.39 9.90 -11.25
C ALA A 36 2.11 8.62 -12.08
N PHE A 37 2.32 8.62 -13.41
CA PHE A 37 2.06 7.42 -14.24
C PHE A 37 3.34 6.74 -14.75
N GLY A 38 3.37 5.42 -14.62
CA GLY A 38 4.36 4.49 -15.14
C GLY A 38 4.50 4.44 -16.64
N ALA A 39 5.67 3.99 -17.07
CA ALA A 39 5.87 3.53 -18.45
C ALA A 39 4.90 2.38 -18.80
N ASP A 40 4.48 1.61 -17.79
CA ASP A 40 3.47 0.56 -17.87
C ASP A 40 2.04 1.07 -17.59
N GLY A 41 1.86 2.37 -17.33
CA GLY A 41 0.58 2.98 -16.98
C GLY A 41 0.18 2.83 -15.50
N SER A 42 1.02 2.25 -14.65
CA SER A 42 0.77 2.17 -13.19
C SER A 42 0.65 3.56 -12.57
N PHE A 43 -0.29 3.75 -11.64
CA PHE A 43 -0.44 5.01 -10.91
C PHE A 43 0.33 4.96 -9.59
N ASN A 44 1.28 5.86 -9.41
CA ASN A 44 2.00 6.08 -8.16
C ASN A 44 2.20 7.60 -7.93
N PRO A 45 1.39 8.23 -7.07
CA PRO A 45 1.50 9.67 -6.81
C PRO A 45 2.80 10.08 -6.11
N CYS A 46 3.50 9.14 -5.47
CA CYS A 46 4.74 9.39 -4.74
C CYS A 46 5.96 9.60 -5.67
N ARG A 47 5.84 9.27 -6.97
CA ARG A 47 6.89 9.52 -7.98
C ARG A 47 7.25 10.99 -8.17
N ALA A 48 6.34 11.89 -7.83
CA ALA A 48 6.59 13.33 -7.91
C ALA A 48 7.49 13.84 -6.77
N ILE A 49 7.73 13.02 -5.74
CA ILE A 49 8.56 13.34 -4.58
C ILE A 49 10.01 13.01 -4.92
N SER A 50 10.95 13.87 -4.49
CA SER A 50 12.37 13.63 -4.65
C SER A 50 12.80 12.37 -3.91
N MET A 51 13.64 11.54 -4.52
CA MET A 51 14.22 10.36 -3.86
C MET A 51 15.14 10.71 -2.70
N ASP A 52 15.63 11.96 -2.63
CA ASP A 52 16.42 12.46 -1.50
C ASP A 52 15.54 12.87 -0.29
N ASP A 53 14.22 12.98 -0.48
CA ASP A 53 13.26 13.35 0.58
C ASP A 53 12.55 12.09 1.13
N GLN A 54 13.32 11.29 1.88
CA GLN A 54 12.85 10.01 2.42
C GLN A 54 11.63 10.17 3.34
N VAL A 55 11.56 11.28 4.10
CA VAL A 55 10.43 11.54 5.00
C VAL A 55 9.13 11.72 4.20
N ALA A 56 9.16 12.56 3.16
CA ALA A 56 7.98 12.76 2.32
C ALA A 56 7.57 11.50 1.56
N LEU A 57 8.55 10.69 1.10
CA LEU A 57 8.28 9.39 0.49
C LEU A 57 7.62 8.42 1.48
N ASP A 58 8.14 8.33 2.70
CA ASP A 58 7.59 7.45 3.73
C ASP A 58 6.15 7.80 4.06
N GLU A 59 5.86 9.10 4.25
CA GLU A 59 4.50 9.57 4.49
C GLU A 59 3.58 9.27 3.31
N CYS A 60 4.05 9.47 2.07
CA CYS A 60 3.25 9.20 0.88
C CYS A 60 2.91 7.70 0.75
N TYR A 61 3.89 6.81 0.90
CA TYR A 61 3.67 5.37 0.78
C TYR A 61 2.89 4.79 1.96
N MET A 62 3.08 5.31 3.17
CA MET A 62 2.26 4.94 4.32
C MET A 62 0.79 5.35 4.12
N GLN A 63 0.55 6.54 3.56
CA GLN A 63 -0.81 6.97 3.22
C GLN A 63 -1.44 6.02 2.19
N LEU A 64 -0.71 5.60 1.16
CA LEU A 64 -1.21 4.63 0.18
C LEU A 64 -1.51 3.26 0.80
N ALA A 65 -0.66 2.78 1.73
CA ALA A 65 -0.92 1.53 2.46
C ALA A 65 -2.20 1.62 3.31
N LEU A 66 -2.41 2.76 3.98
CA LEU A 66 -3.62 3.04 4.76
C LEU A 66 -4.86 3.12 3.86
N ASP A 67 -4.81 3.90 2.79
CA ASP A 67 -5.93 4.05 1.85
C ASP A 67 -6.32 2.70 1.23
N HIS A 68 -5.32 1.90 0.86
CA HIS A 68 -5.53 0.56 0.32
C HIS A 68 -6.34 -0.32 1.28
N VAL A 69 -5.94 -0.43 2.55
CA VAL A 69 -6.69 -1.28 3.49
C VAL A 69 -8.03 -0.69 3.89
N MET A 70 -8.18 0.64 3.95
CA MET A 70 -9.48 1.25 4.25
C MET A 70 -10.53 0.97 3.17
N ILE A 71 -10.12 0.73 1.93
CA ILE A 71 -11.00 0.30 0.84
C ILE A 71 -11.32 -1.21 0.94
N HIS A 72 -10.33 -2.05 1.27
CA HIS A 72 -10.44 -3.50 1.14
C HIS A 72 -10.86 -4.23 2.43
N ASN A 73 -10.42 -3.75 3.60
CA ASN A 73 -10.78 -4.32 4.91
C ASN A 73 -10.68 -3.28 6.04
N PRO A 74 -11.56 -2.27 6.06
CA PRO A 74 -11.54 -1.23 7.10
C PRO A 74 -11.85 -1.74 8.51
N SER A 75 -12.45 -2.93 8.65
CA SER A 75 -12.65 -3.57 9.96
C SER A 75 -11.36 -4.11 10.58
N PHE A 76 -10.32 -4.30 9.76
CA PHE A 76 -8.99 -4.74 10.17
C PHE A 76 -7.97 -3.95 9.35
N PRO A 77 -7.69 -2.68 9.71
CA PRO A 77 -6.91 -1.75 8.90
C PRO A 77 -5.40 -2.02 8.95
N PHE A 78 -5.02 -3.30 8.81
CA PHE A 78 -3.66 -3.79 8.59
C PHE A 78 -3.42 -3.88 7.08
N GLY A 79 -2.89 -2.80 6.52
CA GLY A 79 -2.50 -2.67 5.12
C GLY A 79 -0.99 -2.69 4.97
N ALA A 80 -0.51 -3.17 3.84
CA ALA A 80 0.90 -3.17 3.50
C ALA A 80 1.15 -2.82 2.03
N LEU A 81 2.32 -2.26 1.77
CA LEU A 81 2.82 -1.89 0.46
C LEU A 81 4.30 -2.29 0.37
N ILE A 82 4.72 -2.83 -0.77
CA ILE A 82 6.13 -3.11 -1.05
C ILE A 82 6.56 -2.21 -2.20
N VAL A 83 7.65 -1.47 -1.99
CA VAL A 83 8.16 -0.45 -2.90
C VAL A 83 9.63 -0.70 -3.19
N ASP A 84 10.00 -0.69 -4.46
CA ASP A 84 11.40 -0.66 -4.90
C ASP A 84 11.92 0.78 -4.79
N HIS A 85 12.76 1.04 -3.78
CA HIS A 85 13.27 2.39 -3.51
C HIS A 85 14.39 2.83 -4.48
N THR A 86 14.88 1.95 -5.35
CA THR A 86 15.87 2.31 -6.39
C THR A 86 15.20 2.87 -7.63
N THR A 87 13.96 2.48 -7.88
CA THR A 87 13.14 2.96 -8.99
C THR A 87 11.99 3.87 -8.54
N ASN A 88 11.73 3.92 -7.23
CA ASN A 88 10.60 4.59 -6.60
C ASN A 88 9.25 4.04 -7.14
N GLU A 89 9.16 2.72 -7.28
CA GLU A 89 8.00 2.03 -7.83
C GLU A 89 7.35 1.09 -6.84
N ILE A 90 6.02 1.04 -6.89
CA ILE A 90 5.25 0.10 -6.07
C ILE A 90 5.32 -1.27 -6.74
N SER A 91 5.87 -2.26 -6.04
CA SER A 91 5.86 -3.64 -6.49
C SER A 91 4.51 -4.30 -6.18
N CYS A 92 4.03 -4.20 -4.94
CA CYS A 92 2.87 -4.97 -4.49
C CYS A 92 2.08 -4.29 -3.37
N TYR A 93 0.79 -4.64 -3.31
CA TYR A 93 -0.12 -4.26 -2.23
C TYR A 93 -0.56 -5.47 -1.43
N GLY A 94 -0.91 -5.26 -0.16
CA GLY A 94 -1.55 -6.25 0.68
C GLY A 94 -2.57 -5.62 1.62
N ALA A 95 -3.68 -6.32 1.82
CA ALA A 95 -4.67 -5.99 2.84
C ALA A 95 -4.98 -7.25 3.64
N ASN A 96 -5.13 -7.11 4.95
CA ASN A 96 -5.50 -8.21 5.82
C ASN A 96 -6.75 -8.92 5.27
N SER A 97 -6.66 -10.24 5.14
CA SER A 97 -7.71 -11.11 4.60
C SER A 97 -7.99 -12.25 5.57
N ASN A 98 -7.95 -11.97 6.88
CA ASN A 98 -8.06 -12.97 7.95
C ASN A 98 -9.33 -13.83 7.92
N ARG A 99 -10.42 -13.34 7.29
CA ARG A 99 -11.64 -14.11 7.06
C ARG A 99 -11.47 -15.22 6.04
N LYS A 100 -10.57 -15.06 5.06
CA LYS A 100 -10.21 -16.09 4.07
C LYS A 100 -9.24 -17.10 4.68
N ASN A 101 -8.21 -16.58 5.37
CA ASN A 101 -7.24 -17.38 6.10
C ASN A 101 -6.64 -16.51 7.20
N LYS A 102 -6.68 -17.00 8.44
CA LYS A 102 -6.25 -16.26 9.65
C LYS A 102 -4.80 -15.75 9.58
N LEU A 103 -3.94 -16.39 8.79
CA LEU A 103 -2.52 -16.01 8.63
C LEU A 103 -2.28 -14.98 7.53
N LEU A 104 -3.28 -14.65 6.71
CA LEU A 104 -3.19 -13.63 5.67
C LEU A 104 -3.33 -12.22 6.27
N HIS A 105 -2.30 -11.79 6.98
CA HIS A 105 -2.12 -10.39 7.39
C HIS A 105 -1.76 -9.52 6.18
N GLY A 106 -1.74 -8.19 6.35
CA GLY A 106 -1.45 -7.27 5.24
C GLY A 106 -0.07 -7.55 4.64
N GLU A 107 0.93 -7.72 5.50
CA GLU A 107 2.32 -8.01 5.17
C GLU A 107 2.46 -9.36 4.45
N THR A 108 1.86 -10.42 5.00
CA THR A 108 1.84 -11.76 4.38
C THR A 108 1.22 -11.70 2.98
N THR A 109 0.13 -10.93 2.84
CA THR A 109 -0.59 -10.77 1.57
C THR A 109 0.25 -10.01 0.56
N ALA A 110 0.95 -8.94 0.97
CA ALA A 110 1.83 -8.18 0.11
C ALA A 110 2.99 -9.03 -0.41
N PHE A 111 3.67 -9.79 0.47
CA PHE A 111 4.73 -10.71 0.07
C PHE A 111 4.23 -11.79 -0.87
N TRP A 112 3.09 -12.41 -0.57
CA TRP A 112 2.49 -13.43 -1.42
C TRP A 112 2.16 -12.88 -2.81
N ASN A 113 1.54 -11.70 -2.87
CA ASN A 113 1.22 -11.05 -4.14
C ASN A 113 2.48 -10.74 -4.96
N CYS A 114 3.58 -10.36 -4.32
CA CYS A 114 4.87 -10.20 -5.00
C CYS A 114 5.40 -11.50 -5.57
N THR A 115 5.36 -12.60 -4.84
CA THR A 115 5.82 -13.89 -5.35
C THR A 115 4.99 -14.35 -6.55
N GLU A 116 3.68 -14.10 -6.56
CA GLU A 116 2.80 -14.44 -7.70
C GLU A 116 3.02 -13.53 -8.92
N LEU A 117 3.20 -12.22 -8.69
CA LEU A 117 3.41 -11.24 -9.78
C LEU A 117 4.82 -11.30 -10.36
N TYR A 118 5.80 -11.65 -9.54
CA TYR A 118 7.22 -11.71 -9.88
C TYR A 118 7.79 -13.09 -9.48
N PRO A 119 7.38 -14.16 -10.18
CA PRO A 119 7.86 -15.50 -9.89
C PRO A 119 9.36 -15.62 -10.17
N SER A 120 10.03 -16.50 -9.42
CA SER A 120 11.43 -16.84 -9.68
C SER A 120 11.65 -17.27 -11.13
N PRO A 121 12.63 -16.69 -11.86
CA PRO A 121 12.91 -17.09 -13.23
C PRO A 121 13.47 -18.53 -13.34
N THR A 122 13.95 -19.11 -12.24
CA THR A 122 14.48 -20.48 -12.17
C THR A 122 13.57 -21.45 -11.42
N HIS A 123 12.39 -21.01 -10.96
CA HIS A 123 11.51 -21.76 -10.05
C HIS A 123 12.17 -22.11 -8.71
N ASP A 124 13.15 -21.32 -8.29
CA ASP A 124 13.86 -21.41 -7.02
C ASP A 124 13.81 -20.06 -6.31
N ASP A 125 12.65 -19.72 -5.73
CA ASP A 125 12.44 -18.43 -5.06
C ASP A 125 13.36 -18.22 -3.84
N LEU A 126 13.93 -19.30 -3.30
CA LEU A 126 14.88 -19.22 -2.19
C LEU A 126 16.22 -18.62 -2.63
N ASN A 127 16.72 -19.03 -3.81
CA ASN A 127 18.07 -18.64 -4.27
C ASN A 127 18.06 -17.60 -5.41
N ASP A 128 16.96 -17.51 -6.15
CA ASP A 128 16.81 -16.64 -7.32
C ASP A 128 15.38 -16.11 -7.40
N PRO A 129 14.98 -15.22 -6.46
CA PRO A 129 13.65 -14.64 -6.42
C PRO A 129 13.41 -13.68 -7.59
N GLY A 130 12.15 -13.50 -8.00
CA GLY A 130 11.80 -12.60 -9.11
C GLY A 130 11.96 -11.11 -8.82
N LEU A 131 12.17 -10.73 -7.55
CA LEU A 131 12.51 -9.37 -7.12
C LEU A 131 13.85 -9.38 -6.39
N ASN A 132 14.62 -8.29 -6.52
CA ASN A 132 15.73 -8.04 -5.62
C ASN A 132 15.19 -7.47 -4.30
N TRP A 133 15.03 -8.33 -3.29
CA TRP A 133 14.44 -7.98 -2.00
C TRP A 133 15.23 -6.93 -1.22
N SER A 134 16.55 -6.85 -1.41
CA SER A 134 17.38 -5.81 -0.78
C SER A 134 17.03 -4.39 -1.26
N HIS A 135 16.37 -4.26 -2.41
CA HIS A 135 15.87 -2.97 -2.92
C HIS A 135 14.45 -2.65 -2.41
N GLN A 136 13.79 -3.59 -1.73
CA GLN A 136 12.39 -3.44 -1.36
C GLN A 136 12.26 -2.85 0.04
N THR A 137 11.35 -1.88 0.18
CA THR A 137 10.87 -1.36 1.46
C THR A 137 9.44 -1.84 1.69
N LEU A 138 9.19 -2.45 2.85
CA LEU A 138 7.85 -2.79 3.32
C LEU A 138 7.29 -1.61 4.12
N TYR A 139 6.19 -1.00 3.66
CA TYR A 139 5.39 -0.08 4.45
C TYR A 139 4.17 -0.84 5.00
N THR A 140 3.90 -0.75 6.30
CA THR A 140 2.74 -1.41 6.94
C THR A 140 2.03 -0.47 7.92
N THR A 141 0.71 -0.43 7.90
CA THR A 141 -0.06 0.53 8.72
C THR A 141 0.09 0.28 10.23
N GLY A 142 0.35 -0.96 10.61
CA GLY A 142 0.71 -1.34 11.97
C GLY A 142 2.07 -2.03 11.99
N GLU A 143 2.80 -1.87 13.09
CA GLU A 143 4.03 -2.58 13.37
C GLU A 143 3.81 -4.08 13.16
N PRO A 144 4.70 -4.74 12.39
CA PRO A 144 4.48 -6.11 12.00
C PRO A 144 4.50 -7.03 13.22
N CYS A 145 3.50 -7.90 13.35
CA CYS A 145 3.51 -8.88 14.43
C CYS A 145 4.72 -9.83 14.27
N PRO A 146 5.11 -10.60 15.31
CA PRO A 146 6.36 -11.37 15.26
C PRO A 146 6.49 -12.32 14.07
N ALA A 147 5.37 -12.88 13.59
CA ALA A 147 5.34 -13.71 12.39
C ALA A 147 5.59 -12.90 11.10
N CYS A 148 5.02 -11.71 10.97
CA CYS A 148 5.20 -10.81 9.83
C CYS A 148 6.58 -10.13 9.86
N ALA A 149 7.07 -9.78 11.04
CA ALA A 149 8.44 -9.31 11.26
C ALA A 149 9.45 -10.37 10.80
N SER A 150 9.27 -11.63 11.22
CA SER A 150 10.11 -12.76 10.78
C SER A 150 10.04 -12.97 9.25
N GLN A 151 8.86 -12.84 8.63
CA GLN A 151 8.73 -12.91 7.18
C GLN A 151 9.57 -11.84 6.48
N SER A 152 9.61 -10.61 7.01
CA SER A 152 10.41 -9.53 6.43
C SER A 152 11.91 -9.84 6.45
N ILE A 153 12.41 -10.43 7.55
CA ILE A 153 13.79 -10.89 7.69
C ILE A 153 14.07 -12.04 6.72
N TYR A 154 13.23 -13.08 6.69
CA TYR A 154 13.44 -14.23 5.81
C TYR A 154 13.32 -13.88 4.33
N ARG A 155 12.49 -12.90 4.00
CA ARG A 155 12.37 -12.41 2.63
C ARG A 155 13.57 -11.55 2.23
N GLY A 156 14.28 -10.98 3.19
CA GLY A 156 15.45 -10.14 2.96
C GLY A 156 15.10 -8.76 2.43
N VAL A 157 13.98 -8.17 2.89
CA VAL A 157 13.67 -6.78 2.55
C VAL A 157 14.78 -5.86 3.09
N GLY A 158 15.11 -4.80 2.36
CA GLY A 158 16.12 -3.84 2.81
C GLY A 158 15.63 -2.99 3.99
N ARG A 159 14.34 -2.67 4.03
CA ARG A 159 13.77 -1.76 5.03
C ARG A 159 12.32 -2.08 5.37
N VAL A 160 11.94 -1.85 6.63
CA VAL A 160 10.56 -1.95 7.13
C VAL A 160 10.16 -0.63 7.78
N VAL A 161 8.99 -0.12 7.40
CA VAL A 161 8.43 1.14 7.88
C VAL A 161 7.01 0.88 8.38
N TRP A 162 6.67 1.39 9.57
CA TRP A 162 5.32 1.25 10.10
C TRP A 162 4.73 2.52 10.70
N GLY A 163 3.39 2.54 10.75
CA GLY A 163 2.62 3.59 11.40
C GLY A 163 2.44 3.36 12.89
N SER A 164 1.38 2.65 13.28
CA SER A 164 1.05 2.38 14.69
C SER A 164 1.94 1.32 15.31
N SER A 165 2.37 1.50 16.55
CA SER A 165 3.15 0.51 17.29
C SER A 165 2.29 -0.68 17.76
N ILE A 166 2.89 -1.83 18.06
CA ILE A 166 2.23 -2.97 18.71
C ILE A 166 1.53 -2.55 20.02
N PRO A 167 2.17 -1.77 20.93
CA PRO A 167 1.49 -1.23 22.10
C PRO A 167 0.26 -0.39 21.78
N ASP A 168 0.31 0.50 20.78
CA ASP A 168 -0.82 1.37 20.46
C ASP A 168 -1.97 0.59 19.78
N ILE A 169 -1.64 -0.37 18.91
CA ILE A 169 -2.60 -1.33 18.37
C ILE A 169 -3.22 -2.14 19.51
N ASN A 170 -2.45 -2.57 20.51
CA ASN A 170 -2.99 -3.30 21.65
C ASN A 170 -3.96 -2.44 22.48
N ARG A 171 -3.55 -1.22 22.79
CA ARG A 171 -4.38 -0.25 23.51
C ARG A 171 -5.62 0.16 22.74
N SER A 172 -5.65 0.04 21.41
CA SER A 172 -6.88 0.27 20.64
C SER A 172 -7.98 -0.80 20.87
N GLY A 173 -7.65 -1.92 21.54
CA GLY A 173 -8.58 -3.01 21.86
C GLY A 173 -8.28 -4.31 21.11
N ARG A 174 -7.16 -4.38 20.37
CA ARG A 174 -6.81 -5.56 19.59
C ARG A 174 -5.76 -6.43 20.27
N GLN A 175 -5.93 -7.74 20.25
CA GLN A 175 -4.89 -8.65 20.70
C GLN A 175 -3.63 -8.53 19.83
N GLN A 176 -2.47 -8.41 20.48
CA GLN A 176 -1.14 -8.52 19.88
C GLN A 176 -0.26 -9.48 20.70
N LEU A 177 0.78 -10.02 20.07
CA LEU A 177 1.93 -10.53 20.80
C LEU A 177 2.81 -9.33 21.14
N MET A 178 3.16 -9.15 22.41
CA MET A 178 3.95 -8.00 22.88
C MET A 178 5.45 -8.24 22.69
N ILE A 179 5.82 -8.55 21.44
CA ILE A 179 7.20 -8.70 20.97
C ILE A 179 7.28 -7.76 19.77
N ASP A 180 8.09 -6.73 19.89
CA ASP A 180 8.22 -5.69 18.86
C ASP A 180 9.17 -6.10 17.73
N MET A 181 9.25 -5.27 16.69
CA MET A 181 10.12 -5.53 15.54
C MET A 181 11.60 -5.64 15.95
N ASP A 182 12.03 -4.81 16.92
CA ASP A 182 13.41 -4.77 17.40
C ASP A 182 13.77 -6.06 18.15
N ASP A 183 12.87 -6.59 18.99
CA ASP A 183 13.02 -7.88 19.66
C ASP A 183 13.20 -9.02 18.65
N VAL A 184 12.43 -9.01 17.55
CA VAL A 184 12.55 -10.02 16.49
C VAL A 184 13.88 -9.88 15.75
N ILE A 185 14.31 -8.66 15.43
CA ILE A 185 15.61 -8.40 14.80
C ILE A 185 16.76 -8.92 15.66
N ILE A 186 16.77 -8.58 16.96
CA ILE A 186 17.83 -9.01 17.88
C ILE A 186 17.87 -10.54 18.04
N SER A 187 16.74 -11.22 17.81
CA SER A 187 16.68 -12.68 17.84
C SER A 187 17.30 -13.37 16.61
N ALA A 188 17.61 -12.65 15.54
CA ALA A 188 18.10 -13.22 14.28
C ALA A 188 19.52 -13.79 14.42
N HIS A 189 19.65 -15.10 14.19
CA HIS A 189 20.92 -15.82 14.23
C HIS A 189 21.06 -16.78 13.05
N MET A 190 22.27 -16.87 12.54
CA MET A 190 22.74 -17.90 11.64
C MET A 190 23.05 -19.21 12.40
N GLY A 191 23.23 -20.29 11.64
CA GLY A 191 23.58 -21.61 12.16
C GLY A 191 24.78 -21.56 13.12
N GLY A 192 24.64 -22.23 14.27
CA GLY A 192 25.65 -22.22 15.32
C GLY A 192 25.63 -20.96 16.21
N TYR A 193 24.49 -20.28 16.32
CA TYR A 193 24.32 -19.08 17.16
C TYR A 193 25.18 -17.88 16.75
N GLN A 194 25.53 -17.79 15.47
CA GLN A 194 26.22 -16.63 14.92
C GLN A 194 25.19 -15.51 14.72
N ILE A 195 25.52 -14.28 15.09
CA ILE A 195 24.61 -13.14 14.88
C ILE A 195 24.36 -12.97 13.38
N ASP A 196 23.10 -12.85 12.96
CA ASP A 196 22.76 -12.53 11.59
C ASP A 196 22.59 -11.02 11.44
N HIS A 197 23.49 -10.38 10.69
CA HIS A 197 23.41 -8.96 10.39
C HIS A 197 22.55 -8.66 9.14
N ARG A 198 21.99 -9.67 8.47
CA ARG A 198 21.13 -9.52 7.30
C ARG A 198 19.69 -9.32 7.75
N VAL A 199 19.46 -8.20 8.40
CA VAL A 199 18.16 -7.76 8.93
C VAL A 199 17.81 -6.40 8.31
N PRO A 200 16.52 -6.07 8.18
CA PRO A 200 16.12 -4.81 7.57
C PRO A 200 16.45 -3.60 8.45
N ASP A 201 16.65 -2.46 7.82
CA ASP A 201 16.56 -1.16 8.51
C ASP A 201 15.10 -0.91 8.93
N VAL A 202 14.89 -0.24 10.06
CA VAL A 202 13.55 -0.06 10.65
C VAL A 202 13.24 1.40 10.95
N VAL A 203 12.01 1.83 10.63
CA VAL A 203 11.46 3.13 11.01
C VAL A 203 10.00 3.00 11.45
N GLY A 204 9.72 3.33 12.71
CA GLY A 204 8.37 3.36 13.26
C GLY A 204 7.78 4.77 13.34
N GLY A 205 6.45 4.85 13.44
CA GLY A 205 5.72 6.09 13.73
C GLY A 205 5.36 6.95 12.53
N VAL A 206 5.53 6.45 11.29
CA VAL A 206 5.21 7.23 10.08
C VAL A 206 3.69 7.37 9.95
N LEU A 207 3.19 8.61 9.91
CA LEU A 207 1.75 8.91 9.95
C LEU A 207 1.00 8.22 11.11
N GLN A 208 1.67 8.02 12.25
CA GLN A 208 1.13 7.28 13.39
C GLN A 208 -0.29 7.70 13.77
N ASP A 209 -0.58 9.00 13.90
CA ASP A 209 -1.92 9.48 14.29
C ASP A 209 -3.03 9.02 13.34
N LYS A 210 -2.76 8.90 12.03
CA LYS A 210 -3.76 8.43 11.06
C LYS A 210 -3.98 6.92 11.19
N CYS A 211 -2.90 6.16 11.40
CA CYS A 211 -2.98 4.73 11.62
C CYS A 211 -3.66 4.40 12.96
N ASP A 212 -3.31 5.12 14.03
CA ASP A 212 -3.91 5.00 15.36
C ASP A 212 -5.40 5.32 15.31
N HIS A 213 -5.81 6.36 14.55
CA HIS A 213 -7.23 6.67 14.33
C HIS A 213 -7.96 5.49 13.67
N ALA A 214 -7.39 4.91 12.61
CA ALA A 214 -7.99 3.78 11.92
C ALA A 214 -8.18 2.57 12.86
N PHE A 215 -7.15 2.18 13.61
CA PHE A 215 -7.24 1.07 14.57
C PHE A 215 -8.18 1.38 15.73
N TRP A 216 -8.12 2.58 16.29
CA TRP A 216 -9.00 3.05 17.36
C TRP A 216 -10.47 2.92 16.98
N CYS A 217 -10.83 3.25 15.75
CA CYS A 217 -12.21 3.15 15.29
C CYS A 217 -12.61 1.73 14.92
N ALA A 218 -11.77 1.02 14.16
CA ALA A 218 -12.04 -0.36 13.75
C ALA A 218 -12.24 -1.30 14.95
N PHE A 219 -11.48 -1.08 16.03
CA PHE A 219 -11.48 -1.97 17.20
C PHE A 219 -12.30 -1.47 18.38
N SER A 220 -13.14 -0.45 18.16
CA SER A 220 -14.10 0.04 19.15
C SER A 220 -15.00 -1.05 19.73
N ILE A 221 -15.39 -2.02 18.91
CA ILE A 221 -16.23 -3.15 19.31
C ILE A 221 -15.55 -4.12 20.30
N TYR A 222 -14.22 -4.06 20.43
CA TYR A 222 -13.44 -4.94 21.32
C TYR A 222 -13.09 -4.29 22.67
N ARG A 223 -13.48 -3.02 22.88
CA ARG A 223 -13.29 -2.30 24.15
C ARG A 223 -14.49 -2.52 25.07
N ASP A 224 -14.59 -3.72 25.63
CA ASP A 224 -15.60 -4.10 26.62
C ASP A 224 -15.23 -3.66 28.06
N ASP A 225 -16.06 -4.01 29.04
CA ASP A 225 -15.81 -3.67 30.44
C ASP A 225 -14.47 -4.22 30.94
N ALA A 226 -14.08 -5.44 30.51
CA ALA A 226 -12.82 -6.05 30.91
C ALA A 226 -11.62 -5.26 30.35
N TYR A 227 -11.71 -4.79 29.11
CA TYR A 227 -10.73 -3.86 28.55
C TYR A 227 -10.61 -2.58 29.38
N TYR A 228 -11.72 -1.91 29.70
CA TYR A 228 -11.67 -0.65 30.45
C TYR A 228 -11.09 -0.84 31.85
N GLN A 229 -11.50 -1.89 32.56
CA GLN A 229 -10.94 -2.23 33.87
C GLN A 229 -9.42 -2.49 33.78
N SER A 230 -8.98 -3.20 32.74
CA SER A 230 -7.56 -3.49 32.50
C SER A 230 -6.73 -2.22 32.23
N MET A 231 -7.26 -1.29 31.44
CA MET A 231 -6.60 -0.01 31.13
C MET A 231 -6.52 0.91 32.35
N LEU A 232 -7.62 1.05 33.10
CA LEU A 232 -7.67 1.87 34.32
C LEU A 232 -6.74 1.33 35.41
N ALA A 233 -6.66 0.00 35.57
CA ALA A 233 -5.74 -0.64 36.51
C ALA A 233 -4.24 -0.40 36.18
N ARG A 234 -3.94 0.12 34.98
CA ARG A 234 -2.59 0.45 34.49
C ARG A 234 -2.35 1.96 34.38
N ASP A 235 -3.23 2.77 34.95
CA ASP A 235 -3.17 4.24 34.88
C ASP A 235 -3.25 4.77 33.43
N LEU A 236 -3.98 4.06 32.55
CA LEU A 236 -4.16 4.44 31.14
C LEU A 236 -5.54 5.05 30.88
N GLY A 237 -6.16 5.67 31.89
CA GLY A 237 -7.43 6.39 31.74
C GLY A 237 -7.30 7.60 30.81
N ASP A 238 -6.26 8.40 31.00
CA ASP A 238 -6.00 9.60 30.18
C ASP A 238 -5.74 9.25 28.71
N TYR A 239 -5.09 8.10 28.44
CA TYR A 239 -4.91 7.59 27.08
C TYR A 239 -6.25 7.42 26.36
N ILE A 240 -7.24 6.83 27.04
CA ILE A 240 -8.56 6.57 26.46
C ILE A 240 -9.27 7.90 26.14
N GLU A 241 -9.27 8.83 27.09
CA GLU A 241 -9.95 10.11 26.90
C GLU A 241 -9.27 10.97 25.82
N ASP A 242 -7.94 10.95 25.77
CA ASP A 242 -7.18 11.59 24.69
C ASP A 242 -7.53 11.02 23.31
N HIS A 243 -7.58 9.69 23.18
CA HIS A 243 -7.90 9.04 21.89
C HIS A 243 -9.35 9.29 21.48
N LYS A 244 -10.31 9.28 22.41
CA LYS A 244 -11.70 9.67 22.13
C LYS A 244 -11.78 11.10 21.58
N ARG A 245 -10.96 12.01 22.11
CA ARG A 245 -10.92 13.42 21.72
C ARG A 245 -10.23 13.65 20.37
N ARG A 246 -9.06 13.03 20.15
CA ARG A 246 -8.27 13.19 18.92
C ARG A 246 -8.88 12.45 17.73
N PHE A 247 -9.50 11.30 17.98
CA PHE A 247 -9.92 10.35 16.95
C PHE A 247 -11.43 10.10 17.01
N PRO A 248 -12.27 11.11 16.68
CA PRO A 248 -13.70 10.90 16.58
C PRO A 248 -13.99 9.90 15.46
N CYS A 249 -14.60 8.78 15.83
CA CYS A 249 -14.91 7.73 14.87
C CYS A 249 -16.14 8.11 14.05
N VAL A 250 -15.94 8.24 12.75
CA VAL A 250 -17.04 8.43 11.82
C VAL A 250 -17.51 7.04 11.39
N THR A 251 -18.66 6.60 11.90
CA THR A 251 -19.30 5.38 11.39
C THR A 251 -19.81 5.65 9.98
N VAL A 252 -19.02 5.28 8.97
CA VAL A 252 -19.57 5.04 7.63
C VAL A 252 -20.36 3.73 7.75
N PRO A 253 -21.66 3.67 7.39
CA PRO A 253 -22.44 2.45 7.54
C PRO A 253 -21.81 1.33 6.69
N PHE A 254 -21.17 0.37 7.35
CA PHE A 254 -20.65 -0.82 6.69
C PHE A 254 -21.80 -1.78 6.43
N VAL A 255 -22.13 -1.99 5.16
CA VAL A 255 -22.96 -3.13 4.76
C VAL A 255 -22.10 -4.37 4.98
N ILE A 256 -22.45 -5.13 6.00
CA ILE A 256 -21.84 -6.42 6.29
C ILE A 256 -22.31 -7.37 5.17
N HIS A 257 -21.42 -7.72 4.25
CA HIS A 257 -21.62 -8.81 3.30
C HIS A 257 -20.92 -10.08 3.80
#